data_AF-A0A9N7YDY2-F1
#
_entry.id   AF-A0A9N7YDY2-F1
#
_cell.length_a   1.000
_cell.length_b   1.000
_cell.length_c   1.000
_cell.angle_alpha   90.00
_cell.angle_beta   90.00
_cell.angle_gamma   90.00
#
_symmetry.space_group_name_H-M   'P 1'
#
loop_
_entity.id
_entity.type
_entity.pdbx_description
1 polymer ?
#
loop_
_entity_poly.entity_id
_entity_poly.type
_entity_poly.pdbx_seq_one_letter_code
_entity_poly.pdbx_strand_id
1 'polypeptide(L)'
;MTEELEKKGCSVINAPGDADVDIVKAAVKASEHQPTTLIGEDTDLLILLLFYAGTKNRGLYFRSDKSKATKVYNITLANTLLSLFLPPYHPRWDKSSPLQRLLPMILITSQITPIKSKTPL
;
A
#
# COMPACT_ATOMS: atom_id res chain seq x y z
N MET A 1 15.84 20.95 4.41
CA MET A 1 15.40 19.57 4.74
C MET A 1 16.19 18.55 3.92
N THR A 2 16.22 18.66 2.59
CA THR A 2 17.04 17.83 1.69
C THR A 2 18.53 17.79 2.06
N GLU A 3 19.17 18.96 2.17
CA GLU A 3 20.60 19.06 2.50
C GLU A 3 20.96 18.46 3.87
N GLU A 4 20.03 18.44 4.82
CA GLU A 4 20.26 17.90 6.17
C GLU A 4 20.20 16.37 6.18
N LEU A 5 19.35 15.78 5.34
CA LEU A 5 19.27 14.33 5.12
C LEU A 5 20.46 13.83 4.32
N GLU A 6 20.89 14.57 3.30
CA GLU A 6 22.08 14.25 2.52
C GLU A 6 23.35 14.31 3.38
N LYS A 7 23.48 15.30 4.27
CA LYS A 7 24.57 15.37 5.26
C LYS A 7 24.60 14.18 6.22
N LYS A 8 23.45 13.53 6.45
CA LYS A 8 23.33 12.29 7.23
C LYS A 8 23.54 11.03 6.39
N GLY A 9 23.92 11.17 5.12
CA GLY A 9 24.19 10.06 4.20
C GLY A 9 22.94 9.47 3.54
N CYS A 10 21.77 10.10 3.67
CA CYS A 10 20.56 9.64 3.01
C CYS A 10 20.50 10.15 1.57
N SER A 11 20.16 9.26 0.64
CA SER A 11 19.79 9.66 -0.72
C SER A 11 18.40 10.28 -0.70
N VAL A 12 18.27 11.51 -1.20
CA VAL A 12 16.98 12.19 -1.32
C VAL A 12 16.59 12.28 -2.78
N ILE A 13 15.36 11.86 -3.10
CA ILE A 13 14.78 11.97 -4.44
C ILE A 13 13.57 12.88 -4.32
N ASN A 14 13.58 14.02 -5.00
CA ASN A 14 12.46 14.95 -5.01
C ASN A 14 11.49 14.56 -6.12
N ALA A 15 10.26 14.23 -5.75
CA ALA A 15 9.19 14.05 -6.72
C ALA A 15 8.80 15.42 -7.31
N PRO A 16 8.56 15.53 -8.63
CA PRO A 16 8.08 16.77 -9.25
C PRO A 16 6.64 17.13 -8.82
N GLY A 17 5.93 16.22 -8.15
CA GLY A 17 4.57 16.39 -7.63
C GLY A 17 4.35 15.55 -6.38
N ASP A 18 3.26 14.78 -6.35
CA ASP A 18 2.95 13.89 -5.23
C ASP A 18 3.90 12.68 -5.20
N ALA A 19 4.59 12.49 -4.09
CA ALA A 19 5.55 11.42 -3.89
C ALA A 19 4.89 10.08 -3.58
N ASP A 20 3.62 10.09 -3.11
CA ASP A 20 2.93 8.89 -2.64
C ASP A 20 2.82 7.82 -3.73
N VAL A 21 2.52 8.24 -4.98
CA VAL A 21 2.42 7.33 -6.12
C VAL A 21 3.76 6.66 -6.44
N ASP A 22 4.86 7.41 -6.38
CA ASP A 22 6.19 6.89 -6.71
C ASP A 22 6.69 5.95 -5.61
N ILE A 23 6.44 6.29 -4.34
CA ILE A 23 6.74 5.44 -3.19
C ILE A 23 5.99 4.10 -3.29
N VAL A 24 4.69 4.14 -3.61
CA VAL A 24 3.88 2.92 -3.76
C VAL A 24 4.35 2.07 -4.93
N LYS A 25 4.63 2.66 -6.09
CA LYS A 25 5.16 1.92 -7.26
C LYS A 25 6.51 1.28 -6.95
N ALA A 26 7.39 1.97 -6.23
CA ALA A 26 8.66 1.41 -5.79
C ALA A 26 8.46 0.21 -4.87
N ALA A 27 7.54 0.30 -3.90
CA ALA A 27 7.21 -0.81 -3.00
C ALA A 27 6.62 -2.02 -3.75
N VAL A 28 5.72 -1.79 -4.70
CA VAL A 28 5.14 -2.86 -5.54
C VAL A 28 6.24 -3.53 -6.35
N LYS A 29 7.09 -2.77 -7.05
CA LYS A 29 8.20 -3.33 -7.85
C LYS A 29 9.21 -4.11 -7.02
N ALA A 30 9.54 -3.61 -5.83
CA ALA A 30 10.38 -4.34 -4.89
C ALA A 30 9.71 -5.65 -4.45
N SER A 31 8.39 -5.63 -4.23
CA SER A 31 7.61 -6.80 -3.81
C SER A 31 7.58 -7.93 -4.84
N GLU A 32 7.78 -7.65 -6.13
CA GLU A 32 7.90 -8.68 -7.17
C GLU A 32 9.16 -9.56 -6.96
N HIS A 33 10.19 -9.01 -6.33
CA HIS A 33 11.49 -9.65 -6.15
C HIS A 33 11.65 -10.24 -4.73
N GLN A 34 11.20 -9.49 -3.71
CA GLN A 34 11.37 -9.84 -2.30
C GLN A 34 10.20 -9.33 -1.43
N PRO A 35 9.90 -9.96 -0.28
CA PRO A 35 8.91 -9.43 0.66
C PRO A 35 9.20 -7.97 1.02
N THR A 36 8.21 -7.10 0.85
CA THR A 36 8.37 -5.64 1.01
C THR A 36 7.29 -5.08 1.92
N THR A 37 7.69 -4.27 2.90
CA THR A 37 6.78 -3.55 3.80
C THR A 37 6.89 -2.06 3.55
N LEU A 38 5.79 -1.42 3.16
CA LEU A 38 5.70 0.04 3.13
C LEU A 38 5.29 0.54 4.51
N ILE A 39 6.05 1.50 5.03
CA ILE A 39 5.75 2.16 6.30
C ILE A 39 5.15 3.53 5.99
N GLY A 40 3.96 3.81 6.51
CA GLY A 40 3.26 5.06 6.26
C GLY A 40 2.03 5.21 7.16
N GLU A 41 1.62 6.46 7.36
CA GLU A 41 0.47 6.82 8.20
C GLU A 41 -0.77 7.15 7.37
N ASP A 42 -0.58 7.53 6.12
CA ASP A 42 -1.64 8.07 5.29
C ASP A 42 -2.51 6.98 4.68
N THR A 43 -3.82 7.23 4.67
CA THR A 43 -4.79 6.28 4.09
C THR A 43 -4.67 6.22 2.57
N ASP A 44 -4.20 7.31 1.94
CA ASP A 44 -3.99 7.37 0.50
C ASP A 44 -2.92 6.38 0.04
N LEU A 45 -1.85 6.17 0.83
CA LEU A 45 -0.84 5.14 0.57
C LEU A 45 -1.44 3.72 0.58
N LEU A 46 -2.37 3.43 1.50
CA LEU A 46 -3.03 2.13 1.57
C LEU A 46 -3.93 1.90 0.34
N ILE A 47 -4.68 2.91 -0.08
CA ILE A 47 -5.56 2.83 -1.25
C ILE A 47 -4.72 2.66 -2.53
N LEU A 48 -3.65 3.44 -2.68
CA LEU A 48 -2.73 3.34 -3.80
C LEU A 48 -2.06 1.96 -3.84
N LEU A 49 -1.63 1.42 -2.69
CA LEU A 49 -1.07 0.08 -2.57
C LEU A 49 -2.04 -0.99 -3.08
N LEU A 50 -3.31 -0.93 -2.69
CA LEU A 50 -4.33 -1.87 -3.14
C LEU A 50 -4.58 -1.75 -4.65
N PHE A 51 -4.59 -0.52 -5.16
CA PHE A 51 -4.78 -0.25 -6.59
C PHE A 51 -3.63 -0.78 -7.47
N TYR A 52 -2.38 -0.61 -7.03
CA TYR A 52 -1.20 -1.03 -7.80
C TYR A 52 -0.73 -2.46 -7.49
N ALA A 53 -1.22 -3.10 -6.43
CA ALA A 53 -0.82 -4.46 -6.08
C ALA A 53 -1.21 -5.45 -7.18
N GLY A 54 -0.22 -6.08 -7.81
CA GLY A 54 -0.42 -7.15 -8.79
C GLY A 54 -0.43 -8.54 -8.16
N THR A 55 -0.77 -9.54 -8.98
CA THR A 55 -0.75 -10.96 -8.60
C THR A 55 0.67 -11.55 -8.48
N LYS A 56 1.69 -10.81 -8.93
CA LYS A 56 3.10 -11.25 -8.95
C LYS A 56 3.87 -10.93 -7.67
N ASN A 57 3.24 -10.26 -6.72
CA ASN A 57 3.91 -9.76 -5.52
C ASN A 57 4.23 -10.90 -4.55
N ARG A 58 5.49 -11.05 -4.14
CA ARG A 58 5.99 -12.08 -3.21
C ARG A 58 5.84 -11.66 -1.73
N GLY A 59 4.71 -11.05 -1.40
CA GLY A 59 4.41 -10.48 -0.09
C GLY A 59 4.61 -8.97 -0.06
N LEU A 60 3.48 -8.25 -0.13
CA LEU A 60 3.42 -6.80 0.01
C LEU A 60 2.63 -6.45 1.27
N TYR A 61 3.26 -5.66 2.15
CA TYR A 61 2.73 -5.32 3.46
C TYR A 61 2.66 -3.82 3.68
N PHE A 62 1.72 -3.40 4.51
CA PHE A 62 1.60 -2.02 4.97
C PHE A 62 1.59 -1.95 6.49
N ARG A 63 2.29 -0.98 7.07
CA ARG A 63 2.41 -0.79 8.52
C ARG A 63 2.47 0.70 8.88
N SER A 64 1.76 1.08 9.93
CA SER A 64 1.87 2.40 10.57
C SER A 64 3.13 2.51 11.42
N ASP A 65 3.78 3.67 11.41
CA ASP A 65 4.98 3.95 12.20
C ASP A 65 4.64 4.32 13.66
N LYS A 66 3.45 4.86 13.92
CA LYS A 66 3.03 5.32 15.25
C LYS A 66 2.59 4.22 16.22
N SER A 67 2.31 3.02 15.73
CA SER A 67 1.74 1.96 16.57
C SER A 67 2.82 1.13 17.28
N LYS A 68 2.83 1.16 18.63
CA LYS A 68 3.58 0.18 19.45
C LYS A 68 3.11 -1.27 19.21
N ALA A 69 1.89 -1.43 18.69
CA ALA A 69 1.35 -2.70 18.25
C ALA A 69 1.67 -2.90 16.77
N THR A 70 2.39 -3.96 16.43
CA THR A 70 2.82 -4.37 15.09
C THR A 70 1.65 -4.85 14.21
N LYS A 71 0.68 -3.97 13.95
CA LYS A 71 -0.40 -4.24 13.00
C LYS A 71 0.17 -4.16 11.59
N VAL A 72 0.38 -5.33 10.98
CA VAL A 72 0.86 -5.43 9.60
C VAL A 72 -0.30 -5.93 8.73
N TYR A 73 -0.59 -5.16 7.69
CA TYR A 73 -1.65 -5.47 6.72
C TYR A 73 -1.04 -6.16 5.50
N ASN A 74 -1.55 -7.35 5.14
CA ASN A 74 -1.14 -8.03 3.91
C ASN A 74 -2.01 -7.55 2.74
N ILE A 75 -1.41 -6.74 1.87
CA ILE A 75 -2.09 -6.09 0.75
C ILE A 75 -2.51 -7.09 -0.32
N THR A 76 -1.72 -8.16 -0.51
CA THR A 76 -2.02 -9.22 -1.48
C THR A 76 -3.34 -9.92 -1.15
N LEU A 77 -3.57 -10.19 0.13
CA LEU A 77 -4.80 -10.81 0.63
C LEU A 77 -6.00 -9.86 0.49
N ALA A 78 -5.80 -8.59 0.85
CA ALA A 78 -6.83 -7.56 0.75
C ALA A 78 -7.28 -7.31 -0.70
N ASN A 79 -6.34 -7.26 -1.65
CA ASN A 79 -6.67 -7.08 -3.07
C ASN A 79 -7.43 -8.30 -3.64
N THR A 80 -7.01 -9.51 -3.23
CA THR A 80 -7.72 -10.75 -3.61
C THR A 80 -9.16 -10.76 -3.09
N LEU A 81 -9.38 -10.38 -1.82
CA LEU A 81 -10.73 -10.27 -1.25
C LEU A 81 -11.58 -9.20 -1.94
N LEU A 82 -11.01 -8.03 -2.25
CA LEU A 82 -11.69 -6.99 -3.03
C LEU A 82 -12.14 -7.52 -4.40
N SER A 83 -11.30 -8.30 -5.09
CA SER A 83 -11.66 -8.90 -6.38
C SER A 83 -12.75 -9.98 -6.31
N LEU A 84 -12.96 -10.60 -5.14
CA LEU A 84 -14.02 -11.59 -4.88
C LEU A 84 -15.36 -10.93 -4.52
N PHE A 85 -15.33 -9.77 -3.86
CA PHE A 85 -16.53 -9.05 -3.41
C PHE A 85 -17.02 -7.98 -4.40
N LEU A 86 -16.16 -7.52 -5.31
CA LEU A 86 -16.55 -6.60 -6.38
C LEU A 86 -16.95 -7.40 -7.62
N PRO A 87 -18.05 -7.05 -8.31
CA PRO A 87 -18.40 -7.67 -9.58
C PRO A 87 -17.25 -7.51 -10.58
N PRO A 88 -17.08 -8.45 -11.54
CA PRO A 88 -16.00 -8.39 -12.53
C PRO A 88 -15.99 -7.02 -13.18
N TYR A 89 -14.81 -6.39 -13.11
CA TYR A 89 -14.54 -5.05 -13.60
C TYR A 89 -14.97 -4.95 -15.08
N HIS A 90 -16.14 -4.35 -15.35
CA HIS A 90 -16.62 -4.20 -16.72
C HIS A 90 -15.74 -3.12 -17.42
N PRO A 91 -15.34 -3.27 -18.69
CA PRO A 91 -14.41 -2.34 -19.35
C PRO A 91 -14.95 -0.91 -19.57
N ARG A 92 -16.19 -0.64 -19.15
CA ARG A 92 -16.92 0.62 -19.42
C ARG A 92 -16.89 1.58 -18.22
N TRP A 93 -16.11 1.26 -17.19
CA TRP A 93 -16.01 2.08 -15.99
C TRP A 93 -14.82 3.02 -16.16
N ASP A 94 -15.15 4.30 -16.28
CA ASP A 94 -14.17 5.38 -16.43
C ASP A 94 -13.28 5.47 -15.17
N LYS A 95 -11.96 5.43 -15.40
CA LYS A 95 -10.91 5.52 -14.37
C LYS A 95 -10.88 6.87 -13.64
N SER A 96 -11.68 7.85 -14.08
CA SER A 96 -11.83 9.15 -13.44
C SER A 96 -12.91 9.19 -12.35
N SER A 97 -13.69 8.12 -12.17
CA SER A 97 -14.86 8.09 -11.28
C SER A 97 -14.50 8.11 -9.77
N PRO A 98 -14.97 9.10 -9.00
CA PRO A 98 -14.77 9.15 -7.54
C PRO A 98 -15.40 7.97 -6.78
N LEU A 99 -16.44 7.35 -7.34
CA LEU A 99 -17.12 6.21 -6.75
C LEU A 99 -16.21 4.96 -6.73
N GLN A 100 -15.25 4.86 -7.65
CA GLN A 100 -14.22 3.80 -7.63
C GLN A 100 -13.24 3.96 -6.45
N ARG A 101 -13.05 5.18 -5.91
CA ARG A 101 -12.17 5.41 -4.75
C ARG A 101 -12.84 5.05 -3.42
N LEU A 102 -14.18 5.13 -3.35
CA LEU A 102 -14.96 4.91 -2.11
C LEU A 102 -15.29 3.44 -1.84
N LEU A 103 -15.48 2.63 -2.88
CA LEU A 103 -15.80 1.19 -2.75
C LEU A 103 -14.69 0.39 -2.03
N PRO A 104 -13.39 0.58 -2.32
CA PRO A 104 -12.31 -0.05 -1.56
C PRO A 104 -12.28 0.42 -0.11
N MET A 105 -12.49 1.71 0.16
CA MET A 105 -12.49 2.27 1.51
C MET A 105 -13.51 1.58 2.43
N ILE A 106 -14.73 1.34 1.95
CA ILE A 106 -15.79 0.69 2.73
C ILE A 106 -15.42 -0.77 3.03
N LEU A 107 -14.85 -1.51 2.07
CA LEU A 107 -14.49 -2.92 2.25
C LEU A 107 -13.23 -3.12 3.12
N ILE A 108 -12.26 -2.21 3.03
CA ILE A 108 -11.02 -2.20 3.84
C ILE A 108 -11.35 -2.13 5.33
N THR A 109 -12.30 -1.28 5.72
CA THR A 109 -12.67 -1.10 7.13
C THR A 109 -13.39 -2.30 7.75
N SER A 110 -14.00 -3.17 6.93
CA SER A 110 -14.78 -4.30 7.44
C SER A 110 -14.07 -5.66 7.39
N GLN A 111 -13.01 -5.83 6.57
CA GLN A 111 -12.41 -7.16 6.34
C GLN A 111 -10.89 -7.28 6.56
N ILE A 112 -10.12 -6.19 6.61
CA ILE A 112 -8.67 -6.31 6.78
C ILE A 112 -8.31 -6.33 8.27
N THR A 113 -8.35 -7.52 8.85
CA THR A 113 -7.81 -7.73 10.19
C THR A 113 -6.28 -7.73 10.14
N PRO A 114 -5.60 -6.97 11.02
CA PRO A 114 -4.15 -6.93 11.06
C PRO A 114 -3.60 -8.30 11.45
N ILE A 115 -2.57 -8.77 10.75
CA ILE A 115 -1.86 -9.99 11.13
C ILE A 115 -1.05 -9.65 12.38
N LYS A 116 -1.29 -10.36 13.51
CA LYS A 116 -0.39 -10.27 14.67
C LYS A 116 0.96 -10.84 14.25
N SER A 117 1.99 -10.00 14.16
CA SER A 117 3.36 -10.50 14.05
C SER A 117 3.70 -11.27 15.33
N LYS A 118 3.95 -12.58 15.22
CA LYS A 118 4.65 -13.29 16.31
C LYS A 118 6.11 -12.85 16.25
N THR A 119 6.52 -12.02 17.20
CA THR A 119 7.93 -11.76 17.49
C THR A 119 8.57 -13.07 17.98
N PRO A 120 9.71 -13.53 17.43
CA PRO A 120 10.65 -14.31 18.20
C PRO A 120 11.40 -13.36 19.15
N LEU A 121 11.64 -13.85 20.37
CA LEU A 121 12.42 -13.22 21.44
C LEU A 121 13.85 -12.89 21.00
#